data_AF-A0A6I3S0F0-F1
#
_entry.id   AF-A0A6I3S0F0-F1
#
_cell.length_a   1.000
_cell.length_b   1.000
_cell.length_c   1.000
_cell.angle_alpha   90.00
_cell.angle_beta   90.00
_cell.angle_gamma   90.00
#
_symmetry.space_group_name_H-M   'P 1'
#
loop_
_entity.id
_entity.type
_entity.pdbx_description
1 polymer ?
#
loop_
_entity_poly.entity_id
_entity_poly.type
_entity_poly.pdbx_seq_one_letter_code
_entity_poly.pdbx_strand_id
1 'polypeptide(L)'
;MNSFATILKLDFNATFRSRWFWVYAVLVIASMGGIFATGISDSRVAGFTGLTRPLLIFIQGCNLVLPIFVLVSTVRTLVKEKESNIFEYELSFPISLGEYYFSKFLSRIVILCSPLLTAMVLSAVFCSVLGGSIPINIILLYSGLLLASTFFYVSLSFFISSLVRTQEVGLGVSLFIWLLLVALLDVALLGLLIKALVPEETIYTLVLLNPVQLFKIAAICLFDPVLSVIGPASYFILDLFGTSTFLSYTFLYLFGLGTVFLLVGFVFFSKRDLL
;
A
#
# COMPACT_ATOMS: atom_id res chain seq x y z
N MET A 1 16.52 -20.79 20.77
CA MET A 1 15.59 -20.71 19.61
C MET A 1 15.25 -19.24 19.43
N ASN A 2 15.39 -18.67 18.22
CA ASN A 2 15.08 -17.25 18.00
C ASN A 2 13.57 -17.01 18.14
N SER A 3 13.14 -16.41 19.25
CA SER A 3 11.73 -16.08 19.54
C SER A 3 11.06 -15.35 18.38
N PHE A 4 11.78 -14.43 17.75
CA PHE A 4 11.38 -13.71 16.52
C PHE A 4 10.90 -14.64 15.39
N ALA A 5 11.68 -15.68 15.07
CA ALA A 5 11.37 -16.60 13.98
C ALA A 5 10.16 -17.49 14.31
N THR A 6 9.95 -17.81 15.60
CA THR A 6 8.82 -18.61 16.05
C THR A 6 7.51 -17.84 15.92
N ILE A 7 7.47 -16.58 16.35
CA ILE A 7 6.30 -15.70 16.23
C ILE A 7 5.91 -15.53 14.76
N LEU A 8 6.90 -15.26 13.89
CA LEU A 8 6.70 -15.18 12.46
C LEU A 8 6.06 -16.45 11.87
N LYS A 9 6.58 -17.62 12.22
CA LYS A 9 6.05 -18.91 11.74
C LYS A 9 4.61 -19.15 12.22
N LEU A 10 4.31 -18.81 13.47
CA LEU A 10 2.96 -18.94 14.03
C LEU A 10 1.97 -18.06 13.27
N ASP A 11 2.32 -16.79 13.03
CA ASP A 11 1.49 -15.85 12.28
C ASP A 11 1.26 -16.27 10.82
N PHE A 12 2.30 -16.75 10.15
CA PHE A 12 2.19 -17.29 8.79
C PHE A 12 1.26 -18.49 8.76
N ASN A 13 1.47 -19.47 9.64
CA ASN A 13 0.63 -20.66 9.70
C ASN A 13 -0.83 -20.32 10.03
N ALA A 14 -1.09 -19.39 10.94
CA ALA A 14 -2.43 -18.93 11.26
C ALA A 14 -3.11 -18.27 10.04
N THR A 15 -2.35 -17.49 9.28
CA THR A 15 -2.89 -16.76 8.12
C THR A 15 -3.11 -17.66 6.91
N PHE A 16 -2.16 -18.52 6.57
CA PHE A 16 -2.28 -19.46 5.44
C PHE A 16 -3.36 -20.52 5.65
N ARG A 17 -3.72 -20.85 6.90
CA ARG A 17 -4.86 -21.73 7.22
C ARG A 17 -6.21 -21.06 7.01
N SER A 18 -6.27 -19.73 6.94
CA SER A 18 -7.53 -19.01 6.74
C SER A 18 -8.01 -19.15 5.30
N ARG A 19 -9.21 -19.69 5.12
CA ARG A 19 -9.88 -19.73 3.80
C ARG A 19 -10.03 -18.34 3.18
N TRP A 20 -10.26 -17.33 4.02
CA TRP A 20 -10.42 -15.94 3.58
C TRP A 20 -9.14 -15.35 3.00
N PHE A 21 -7.96 -15.78 3.47
CA PHE A 21 -6.68 -15.38 2.87
C PHE A 21 -6.59 -15.85 1.42
N TRP A 22 -6.94 -17.11 1.15
CA TRP A 22 -6.92 -17.68 -0.20
C TRP A 22 -7.95 -17.03 -1.12
N VAL A 23 -9.15 -16.73 -0.62
CA VAL A 23 -10.16 -15.98 -1.41
C VAL A 23 -9.61 -14.62 -1.82
N TYR A 24 -8.99 -13.89 -0.89
CA TYR A 24 -8.34 -12.61 -1.19
C TYR A 24 -7.21 -12.77 -2.20
N ALA A 25 -6.31 -13.74 -2.00
CA ALA A 25 -5.17 -13.97 -2.88
C ALA A 25 -5.61 -14.28 -4.32
N VAL A 26 -6.61 -15.16 -4.48
CA VAL A 26 -7.19 -15.50 -5.78
C VAL A 26 -7.83 -14.28 -6.42
N LEU A 27 -8.59 -13.47 -5.69
CA LEU A 27 -9.24 -12.27 -6.21
C LEU A 27 -8.21 -11.26 -6.74
N VAL A 28 -7.12 -11.03 -6.00
CA VAL A 28 -6.04 -10.12 -6.41
C VAL A 28 -5.31 -10.67 -7.64
N ILE A 29 -4.97 -11.95 -7.64
CA ILE A 29 -4.30 -12.60 -8.79
C ILE A 29 -5.19 -12.57 -10.04
N ALA A 30 -6.48 -12.91 -9.89
CA ALA A 30 -7.44 -12.93 -10.99
C ALA A 30 -7.70 -11.54 -11.56
N SER A 31 -7.86 -10.52 -10.70
CA SER A 31 -8.04 -9.14 -11.16
C SER A 31 -6.83 -8.65 -11.95
N MET A 32 -5.61 -8.83 -11.41
CA MET A 32 -4.38 -8.48 -12.11
C MET A 32 -4.24 -9.22 -13.44
N GLY A 33 -4.42 -10.55 -13.45
CA GLY A 33 -4.33 -11.36 -14.67
C GLY A 33 -5.33 -10.95 -15.74
N GLY A 34 -6.59 -10.67 -15.35
CA GLY A 34 -7.64 -10.24 -16.27
C GLY A 34 -7.32 -8.92 -16.99
N ILE A 35 -6.66 -7.99 -16.32
CA ILE A 35 -6.33 -6.68 -16.88
C ILE A 35 -5.15 -6.74 -17.86
N PHE A 36 -4.16 -7.58 -17.57
CA PHE A 36 -3.08 -7.80 -18.53
C PHE A 36 -3.58 -8.57 -19.77
N ALA A 37 -4.53 -9.49 -19.61
CA ALA A 37 -5.16 -10.19 -20.73
C ALA A 37 -5.90 -9.23 -21.68
N THR A 38 -6.65 -8.26 -21.14
CA THR A 38 -7.32 -7.24 -21.95
C THR A 38 -6.34 -6.24 -22.55
N GLY A 39 -5.30 -5.84 -21.81
CA GLY A 39 -4.26 -4.93 -22.30
C GLY A 39 -3.47 -5.48 -23.51
N ILE A 40 -3.19 -6.78 -23.54
CA ILE A 40 -2.54 -7.44 -24.69
C ILE A 40 -3.49 -7.57 -25.88
N SER A 41 -4.79 -7.77 -25.64
CA SER A 41 -5.79 -7.93 -26.69
C SER A 41 -5.98 -6.64 -27.50
N ASP A 42 -5.96 -5.47 -26.83
CA ASP A 42 -6.01 -4.17 -27.50
C ASP A 42 -4.67 -3.80 -28.20
N SER A 43 -3.55 -4.35 -27.72
CA SER A 43 -2.20 -4.09 -28.27
C SER A 43 -1.94 -4.72 -29.65
N ARG A 44 -2.82 -5.61 -30.15
CA ARG A 44 -2.66 -6.22 -31.50
C ARG A 44 -3.04 -5.29 -32.65
N VAL A 45 -3.76 -4.19 -32.40
CA VAL A 45 -4.21 -3.25 -33.45
C VAL A 45 -3.49 -1.91 -33.37
N ALA A 46 -2.91 -1.55 -32.23
CA ALA A 46 -2.07 -0.37 -32.06
C ALA A 46 -0.84 -0.75 -31.24
N GLY A 47 0.35 -0.71 -31.87
CA GLY A 47 1.61 -1.05 -31.21
C GLY A 47 1.73 -0.33 -29.87
N PHE A 48 1.87 -1.11 -28.79
CA PHE A 48 2.04 -0.75 -27.38
C PHE A 48 2.08 0.76 -27.09
N THR A 49 0.93 1.44 -27.21
CA THR A 49 0.79 2.78 -26.64
C THR A 49 0.60 2.55 -25.15
N GLY A 50 1.66 2.83 -24.37
CA GLY A 50 1.65 2.74 -22.92
C GLY A 50 0.36 3.35 -22.36
N LEU A 51 -0.24 2.66 -21.39
CA LEU A 51 -1.47 3.03 -20.70
C LEU A 51 -2.80 2.77 -21.45
N THR A 52 -3.19 1.50 -21.59
CA THR A 52 -4.57 1.18 -22.04
C THR A 52 -5.60 1.57 -20.97
N ARG A 53 -6.81 2.01 -21.37
CA ARG A 53 -7.91 2.36 -20.44
C ARG A 53 -8.16 1.33 -19.30
N PRO A 54 -8.10 0.00 -19.52
CA PRO A 54 -8.23 -0.98 -18.44
C PRO A 54 -7.16 -0.87 -17.35
N LEU A 55 -5.93 -0.51 -17.72
CA LEU A 55 -4.82 -0.32 -16.77
C LEU A 55 -5.06 0.89 -15.86
N LEU A 56 -5.58 1.99 -16.41
CA LEU A 56 -5.95 3.18 -15.63
C LEU A 56 -7.03 2.88 -14.59
N ILE A 57 -8.09 2.19 -15.02
CA ILE A 57 -9.19 1.78 -14.14
C ILE A 57 -8.65 0.89 -13.02
N PHE A 58 -7.69 0.01 -13.35
CA PHE A 58 -7.04 -0.83 -12.36
C PHE A 58 -6.20 -0.04 -11.36
N ILE A 59 -5.33 0.87 -11.82
CA ILE A 59 -4.52 1.71 -10.93
C ILE A 59 -5.43 2.49 -9.98
N GLN A 60 -6.54 3.05 -10.49
CA GLN A 60 -7.53 3.74 -9.67
C GLN A 60 -8.21 2.79 -8.65
N GLY A 61 -8.53 1.56 -9.06
CA GLY A 61 -9.07 0.52 -8.19
C GLY A 61 -8.09 0.12 -7.08
N CYS A 62 -6.82 -0.13 -7.41
CA CYS A 62 -5.77 -0.39 -6.45
C CYS A 62 -5.58 0.77 -5.48
N ASN A 63 -5.57 2.00 -6.00
CA ASN A 63 -5.43 3.21 -5.21
C ASN A 63 -6.54 3.36 -4.15
N LEU A 64 -7.74 2.85 -4.43
CA LEU A 64 -8.86 2.87 -3.50
C LEU A 64 -8.85 1.66 -2.54
N VAL A 65 -8.69 0.45 -3.09
CA VAL A 65 -8.88 -0.82 -2.37
C VAL A 65 -7.67 -1.22 -1.54
N LEU A 66 -6.44 -1.00 -2.02
CA LEU A 66 -5.23 -1.41 -1.30
C LEU A 66 -5.12 -0.71 0.07
N PRO A 67 -5.27 0.63 0.18
CA PRO A 67 -5.16 1.32 1.46
C PRO A 67 -6.16 0.81 2.50
N ILE A 68 -7.45 0.73 2.16
CA ILE A 68 -8.50 0.28 3.07
C ILE A 68 -8.28 -1.17 3.49
N PHE A 69 -7.90 -2.03 2.54
CA PHE A 69 -7.68 -3.45 2.83
C PHE A 69 -6.52 -3.65 3.81
N VAL A 70 -5.38 -2.99 3.56
CA VAL A 70 -4.22 -3.07 4.44
C VAL A 70 -4.56 -2.50 5.82
N LEU A 71 -5.23 -1.35 5.88
CA LEU A 71 -5.60 -0.70 7.13
C LEU A 71 -6.52 -1.57 8.00
N VAL A 72 -7.62 -2.05 7.43
CA VAL A 72 -8.64 -2.82 8.15
C VAL A 72 -8.12 -4.20 8.58
N SER A 73 -7.33 -4.85 7.73
CA SER A 73 -6.76 -6.18 8.04
C SER A 73 -5.65 -6.12 9.09
N THR A 74 -4.87 -5.04 9.09
CA THR A 74 -3.68 -4.90 9.96
C THR A 74 -4.01 -4.27 11.31
N VAL A 75 -4.96 -3.34 11.38
CA VAL A 75 -5.21 -2.60 12.64
C VAL A 75 -5.66 -3.50 13.81
N ARG A 76 -6.30 -4.64 13.51
CA ARG A 76 -6.77 -5.57 14.53
C ARG A 76 -5.66 -6.43 15.13
N THR A 77 -4.48 -6.46 14.52
CA THR A 77 -3.46 -7.46 14.82
C THR A 77 -2.94 -7.36 16.25
N LEU A 78 -2.50 -6.17 16.67
CA LEU A 78 -2.08 -5.92 18.05
C LEU A 78 -3.27 -5.80 18.99
N VAL A 79 -4.34 -5.12 18.56
CA VAL A 79 -5.49 -4.82 19.44
C VAL A 79 -6.25 -6.08 19.84
N LYS A 80 -6.39 -7.06 18.95
CA LYS A 80 -7.05 -8.33 19.23
C LYS A 80 -6.35 -9.12 20.34
N GLU A 81 -5.02 -9.13 20.33
CA GLU A 81 -4.23 -9.88 21.32
C GLU A 81 -4.22 -9.18 22.69
N LYS A 82 -4.31 -7.84 22.69
CA LYS A 82 -4.55 -7.04 23.90
C LYS A 82 -5.94 -7.28 24.50
N GLU A 83 -6.99 -7.22 23.71
CA GLU A 83 -8.36 -7.47 24.19
C GLU A 83 -8.57 -8.89 24.73
N SER A 84 -7.85 -9.87 24.17
CA SER A 84 -7.99 -11.28 24.55
C SER A 84 -7.07 -11.70 25.71
N ASN A 85 -6.29 -10.78 26.28
CA ASN A 85 -5.22 -11.03 27.26
C ASN A 85 -4.16 -12.06 26.82
N ILE A 86 -4.14 -12.44 25.54
CA ILE A 86 -3.15 -13.35 24.96
C ILE A 86 -1.76 -12.71 25.02
N PHE A 87 -1.70 -11.38 24.90
CA PHE A 87 -0.46 -10.63 24.96
C PHE A 87 0.28 -10.80 26.30
N GLU A 88 -0.43 -10.79 27.43
CA GLU A 88 0.16 -11.02 28.77
C GLU A 88 0.71 -12.45 28.92
N TYR A 89 0.01 -13.42 28.31
CA TYR A 89 0.45 -14.80 28.26
C TYR A 89 1.73 -14.97 27.41
N GLU A 90 1.82 -14.29 26.27
CA GLU A 90 3.04 -14.32 25.44
C GLU A 90 4.23 -13.66 26.13
N LEU A 91 4.02 -12.57 26.88
CA LEU A 91 5.07 -11.91 27.67
C LEU A 91 5.52 -12.69 28.91
N SER A 92 4.76 -13.71 29.32
CA SER A 92 5.20 -14.65 30.35
C SER A 92 6.35 -15.55 29.86
N PHE A 93 6.54 -15.65 28.54
CA PHE A 93 7.72 -16.26 27.93
C PHE A 93 8.84 -15.22 27.77
N PRO A 94 10.12 -15.64 27.66
CA PRO A 94 11.24 -14.72 27.49
C PRO A 94 11.28 -14.12 26.06
N ILE A 95 10.32 -13.25 25.76
CA ILE A 95 10.14 -12.56 24.49
C ILE A 95 10.23 -11.06 24.75
N SER A 96 11.10 -10.36 24.03
CA SER A 96 11.17 -8.89 24.14
C SER A 96 10.02 -8.21 23.38
N LEU A 97 9.58 -7.04 23.86
CA LEU A 97 8.54 -6.24 23.19
C LEU A 97 8.92 -5.87 21.74
N GLY A 98 10.22 -5.61 21.51
CA GLY A 98 10.75 -5.33 20.18
C GLY A 98 10.64 -6.53 19.24
N GLU A 99 11.06 -7.71 19.71
CA GLU A 99 10.93 -8.93 18.90
C GLU A 99 9.48 -9.22 18.54
N TYR A 100 8.55 -9.10 19.49
CA TYR A 100 7.14 -9.30 19.22
C TYR A 100 6.59 -8.30 18.19
N TYR A 101 6.81 -6.99 18.42
CA TYR A 101 6.30 -5.94 17.55
C TYR A 101 6.85 -6.02 16.12
N PHE A 102 8.17 -6.14 15.97
CA PHE A 102 8.80 -6.21 14.65
C PHE A 102 8.54 -7.55 13.94
N SER A 103 8.37 -8.66 14.67
CA SER A 103 7.95 -9.94 14.07
C SER A 103 6.55 -9.84 13.46
N LYS A 104 5.60 -9.29 14.22
CA LYS A 104 4.21 -9.09 13.77
C LYS A 104 4.16 -8.11 12.60
N PHE A 105 4.96 -7.05 12.63
CA PHE A 105 5.05 -6.12 11.51
C PHE A 105 5.56 -6.79 10.23
N LEU A 106 6.68 -7.50 10.33
CA LEU A 106 7.28 -8.20 9.20
C LEU A 106 6.35 -9.30 8.66
N SER A 107 5.63 -10.00 9.55
CA SER A 107 4.65 -11.01 9.14
C SER A 107 3.57 -10.39 8.26
N ARG A 108 3.05 -9.22 8.63
CA ARG A 108 2.00 -8.52 7.87
C ARG A 108 2.48 -8.03 6.52
N ILE A 109 3.69 -7.47 6.43
CA ILE A 109 4.26 -7.09 5.12
C ILE A 109 4.35 -8.31 4.21
N VAL A 110 4.93 -9.42 4.68
CA VAL A 110 5.11 -10.62 3.83
C VAL A 110 3.76 -11.20 3.42
N ILE A 111 2.82 -11.33 4.36
CA ILE A 111 1.46 -11.85 4.09
C ILE A 111 0.76 -10.99 3.04
N LEU A 112 0.80 -9.66 3.16
CA LEU A 112 0.06 -8.74 2.30
C LEU A 112 0.72 -8.56 0.93
N CYS A 113 2.06 -8.57 0.88
CA CYS A 113 2.80 -8.48 -0.38
C CYS A 113 2.80 -9.80 -1.16
N SER A 114 2.66 -10.95 -0.50
CA SER A 114 2.75 -12.26 -1.18
C SER A 114 1.78 -12.43 -2.35
N PRO A 115 0.47 -12.07 -2.26
CA PRO A 115 -0.44 -12.22 -3.38
C PRO A 115 -0.21 -11.16 -4.46
N LEU A 116 0.24 -9.96 -4.07
CA LEU A 116 0.55 -8.86 -5.00
C LEU A 116 1.75 -9.21 -5.89
N LEU A 117 2.83 -9.72 -5.29
CA LEU A 117 4.02 -10.15 -6.01
C LEU A 117 3.73 -11.40 -6.87
N THR A 118 2.96 -12.35 -6.33
CA THR A 118 2.53 -13.52 -7.10
C THR A 118 1.69 -13.12 -8.31
N ALA A 119 0.76 -12.17 -8.14
CA ALA A 119 -0.04 -11.63 -9.23
C ALA A 119 0.81 -10.97 -10.32
N MET A 120 1.85 -10.21 -9.94
CA MET A 120 2.82 -9.61 -10.86
C MET A 120 3.60 -10.66 -11.65
N VAL A 121 4.13 -11.68 -10.98
CA VAL A 121 4.90 -12.75 -11.63
C VAL A 121 4.01 -13.57 -12.57
N LEU A 122 2.82 -13.96 -12.13
CA LEU A 122 1.87 -14.71 -12.96
C LEU A 122 1.43 -13.89 -14.18
N SER A 123 1.21 -12.58 -14.00
CA SER A 123 0.91 -11.68 -15.10
C SER A 123 2.06 -11.60 -16.12
N ALA A 124 3.31 -11.51 -15.67
CA ALA A 124 4.48 -11.51 -16.54
C ALA A 124 4.60 -12.81 -17.34
N VAL A 125 4.39 -13.96 -16.69
CA VAL A 125 4.38 -15.29 -17.34
C VAL A 125 3.25 -15.37 -18.36
N PHE A 126 2.05 -14.90 -18.02
CA PHE A 126 0.90 -14.89 -18.92
C PHE A 126 1.16 -14.03 -20.17
N CYS A 127 1.77 -12.85 -20.00
CA CYS A 127 2.19 -12.00 -21.11
C CYS A 127 3.22 -12.68 -22.03
N SER A 128 4.19 -13.40 -21.44
CA SER A 128 5.19 -14.18 -22.17
C SER A 128 4.56 -15.26 -23.06
N VAL A 129 3.57 -15.99 -22.53
CA VAL A 129 2.90 -17.07 -23.25
C VAL A 129 2.10 -16.54 -24.45
N LEU A 130 1.57 -15.32 -24.35
CA LEU A 130 0.82 -14.66 -25.42
C LEU A 130 1.71 -13.98 -26.48
N GLY A 131 3.03 -14.07 -26.34
CA GLY A 131 4.00 -13.48 -27.27
C GLY A 131 4.21 -11.97 -27.11
N GLY A 132 3.79 -11.39 -25.97
CA GLY A 132 4.05 -9.99 -25.65
C GLY A 132 5.47 -9.75 -25.15
N SER A 133 6.03 -8.57 -25.40
CA SER A 133 7.29 -8.14 -24.78
C SER A 133 7.08 -7.86 -23.30
N ILE A 134 7.92 -8.40 -22.43
CA ILE A 134 7.84 -8.20 -20.97
C ILE A 134 8.71 -6.98 -20.59
N PRO A 135 8.13 -5.84 -20.19
CA PRO A 135 8.90 -4.71 -19.68
C PRO A 135 9.32 -4.99 -18.22
N ILE A 136 10.40 -5.76 -18.03
CA ILE A 136 10.89 -6.20 -16.72
C ILE A 136 11.14 -5.00 -15.77
N ASN A 137 11.67 -3.89 -16.30
CA ASN A 137 11.92 -2.68 -15.52
C ASN A 137 10.63 -2.10 -14.90
N ILE A 138 9.57 -1.99 -15.71
CA ILE A 138 8.25 -1.50 -15.26
C ILE A 138 7.66 -2.43 -14.21
N ILE A 139 7.76 -3.75 -14.40
CA ILE A 139 7.24 -4.73 -13.44
C ILE A 139 7.98 -4.63 -12.10
N LEU A 140 9.31 -4.50 -12.12
CA LEU A 140 10.13 -4.35 -10.91
C LEU A 140 9.82 -3.04 -10.19
N LEU A 141 9.76 -1.91 -10.91
CA LEU A 141 9.43 -0.60 -10.34
C LEU A 141 8.01 -0.58 -9.75
N TYR A 142 7.02 -1.13 -10.46
CA TYR A 142 5.64 -1.18 -9.97
C TYR A 142 5.50 -2.11 -8.76
N SER A 143 6.18 -3.25 -8.76
CA SER A 143 6.23 -4.16 -7.61
C SER A 143 6.87 -3.47 -6.39
N GLY A 144 7.94 -2.71 -6.61
CA GLY A 144 8.55 -1.87 -5.59
C GLY A 144 7.57 -0.83 -5.05
N LEU A 145 6.84 -0.14 -5.93
CA LEU A 145 5.87 0.90 -5.55
C LEU A 145 4.72 0.31 -4.72
N LEU A 146 4.21 -0.87 -5.09
CA LEU A 146 3.24 -1.62 -4.29
C LEU A 146 3.81 -1.98 -2.91
N LEU A 147 5.05 -2.47 -2.85
CA LEU A 147 5.74 -2.76 -1.60
C LEU A 147 5.88 -1.53 -0.70
N ALA A 148 6.31 -0.39 -1.26
CA ALA A 148 6.46 0.87 -0.53
C ALA A 148 5.11 1.37 0.01
N SER A 149 4.05 1.27 -0.80
CA SER A 149 2.69 1.62 -0.40
C SER A 149 2.17 0.69 0.70
N THR A 150 2.33 -0.63 0.56
CA THR A 150 1.95 -1.59 1.61
C THR A 150 2.73 -1.33 2.90
N PHE A 151 4.04 -1.08 2.81
CA PHE A 151 4.88 -0.75 3.96
C PHE A 151 4.34 0.48 4.71
N PHE A 152 4.00 1.54 3.97
CA PHE A 152 3.41 2.75 4.54
C PHE A 152 2.10 2.45 5.30
N TYR A 153 1.14 1.78 4.66
CA TYR A 153 -0.16 1.52 5.29
C TYR A 153 -0.08 0.52 6.44
N VAL A 154 0.78 -0.50 6.38
CA VAL A 154 1.02 -1.41 7.51
C VAL A 154 1.61 -0.62 8.67
N SER A 155 2.60 0.23 8.42
CA SER A 155 3.22 1.05 9.48
C SER A 155 2.22 2.00 10.14
N LEU A 156 1.38 2.64 9.33
CA LEU A 156 0.28 3.48 9.79
C LEU A 156 -0.74 2.69 10.62
N SER A 157 -1.11 1.48 10.19
CA SER A 157 -1.97 0.59 10.99
C SER A 157 -1.36 0.25 12.33
N PHE A 158 -0.08 -0.11 12.36
CA PHE A 158 0.63 -0.44 13.60
C PHE A 158 0.69 0.75 14.55
N PHE A 159 0.88 1.96 14.02
CA PHE A 159 0.77 3.20 14.79
C PHE A 159 -0.64 3.36 15.39
N ILE A 160 -1.70 3.22 14.59
CA ILE A 160 -3.09 3.30 15.07
C ILE A 160 -3.37 2.24 16.13
N SER A 161 -2.97 0.99 15.88
CA SER A 161 -3.13 -0.13 16.81
C SER A 161 -2.42 0.06 18.14
N SER A 162 -1.30 0.78 18.15
CA SER A 162 -0.57 1.11 19.39
C SER A 162 -1.30 2.14 20.26
N LEU A 163 -2.15 2.97 19.64
CA LEU A 163 -2.87 4.05 20.33
C LEU A 163 -4.23 3.60 20.87
N VAL A 164 -4.87 2.67 20.19
CA VAL A 164 -6.25 2.26 20.45
C VAL A 164 -6.31 1.04 21.37
N ARG A 165 -7.36 0.98 22.20
CA ARG A 165 -7.60 -0.12 23.15
C ARG A 165 -8.56 -1.19 22.63
N THR A 166 -9.51 -0.84 21.75
CA THR A 166 -10.52 -1.78 21.26
C THR A 166 -10.53 -1.96 19.74
N GLN A 167 -10.88 -3.15 19.27
CA GLN A 167 -10.89 -3.47 17.84
C GLN A 167 -11.85 -2.55 17.06
N GLU A 168 -13.00 -2.24 17.65
CA GLU A 168 -14.01 -1.37 17.03
C GLU A 168 -13.49 0.05 16.80
N VAL A 169 -12.82 0.64 17.81
CA VAL A 169 -12.23 1.98 17.68
C VAL A 169 -11.08 1.94 16.66
N GLY A 170 -10.29 0.87 16.62
CA GLY A 170 -9.17 0.75 15.68
C GLY A 170 -9.66 0.72 14.24
N LEU A 171 -10.76 0.02 13.99
CA LEU A 171 -11.45 0.00 12.71
C LEU A 171 -12.04 1.36 12.35
N GLY A 172 -12.75 2.01 13.28
CA GLY A 172 -13.33 3.33 13.06
C GLY A 172 -12.27 4.36 12.67
N VAL A 173 -11.16 4.41 13.40
CA VAL A 173 -10.03 5.33 13.12
C VAL A 173 -9.38 5.00 11.78
N SER A 174 -9.18 3.72 11.46
CA SER A 174 -8.61 3.30 10.17
C SER A 174 -9.47 3.69 8.99
N LEU A 175 -10.80 3.51 9.09
CA LEU A 175 -11.75 3.92 8.07
C LEU A 175 -11.82 5.44 7.92
N PHE A 176 -11.79 6.18 9.03
CA PHE A 176 -11.77 7.64 9.02
C PHE A 176 -10.50 8.18 8.33
N ILE A 177 -9.32 7.66 8.68
CA ILE A 177 -8.05 8.06 8.06
C ILE A 177 -8.06 7.72 6.57
N TRP A 178 -8.56 6.54 6.20
CA TRP A 178 -8.71 6.18 4.79
C TRP A 178 -9.63 7.15 4.04
N LEU A 179 -10.81 7.48 4.58
CA LEU A 179 -11.72 8.46 4.01
C LEU A 179 -11.09 9.86 3.89
N LEU A 180 -10.33 10.26 4.90
CA LEU A 180 -9.61 11.53 4.89
C LEU A 180 -8.59 11.57 3.74
N LEU A 181 -7.79 10.52 3.59
CA LEU A 181 -6.77 10.43 2.54
C LEU A 181 -7.40 10.34 1.13
N VAL A 182 -8.47 9.58 0.96
CA VAL A 182 -9.05 9.29 -0.36
C VAL A 182 -10.09 10.33 -0.78
N ALA A 183 -11.07 10.65 0.06
CA ALA A 183 -12.19 11.50 -0.34
C ALA A 183 -11.95 12.98 0.02
N LEU A 184 -11.43 13.22 1.22
CA LEU A 184 -11.30 14.58 1.74
C LEU A 184 -10.12 15.32 1.09
N LEU A 185 -8.93 14.70 1.08
CA LEU A 185 -7.72 15.30 0.52
C LEU A 185 -7.63 15.25 -1.01
N ASP A 186 -8.39 14.38 -1.68
CA ASP A 186 -8.44 14.32 -3.15
C ASP A 186 -9.58 15.21 -3.67
N VAL A 187 -10.80 14.69 -3.70
CA VAL A 187 -11.89 15.33 -4.44
C VAL A 187 -12.42 16.59 -3.74
N ALA A 188 -12.65 16.53 -2.42
CA ALA A 188 -13.31 17.62 -1.71
C ALA A 188 -12.38 18.83 -1.53
N LEU A 189 -11.17 18.62 -1.02
CA LEU A 189 -10.22 19.70 -0.74
C LEU A 189 -9.71 20.32 -2.04
N LEU A 190 -9.31 19.53 -3.04
CA LEU A 190 -8.83 20.09 -4.31
C LEU A 190 -9.95 20.85 -5.04
N GLY A 191 -11.18 20.32 -5.04
CA GLY A 191 -12.34 21.01 -5.62
C GLY A 191 -12.63 22.35 -4.95
N LEU A 192 -12.50 22.43 -3.62
CA LEU A 192 -12.65 23.68 -2.87
C LEU A 192 -11.52 24.68 -3.14
N LEU A 193 -10.26 24.22 -3.21
CA LEU A 193 -9.10 25.08 -3.45
C LEU A 193 -9.13 25.69 -4.85
N ILE A 194 -9.55 24.91 -5.86
CA ILE A 194 -9.76 25.41 -7.23
C ILE A 194 -10.84 26.48 -7.25
N LYS A 195 -11.97 26.25 -6.56
CA LYS A 195 -13.05 27.24 -6.44
C LYS A 195 -12.60 28.51 -5.70
N ALA A 196 -11.71 28.36 -4.71
CA ALA A 196 -11.16 29.46 -3.92
C ALA A 196 -10.00 30.19 -4.61
N LEU A 197 -9.64 29.84 -5.85
CA LEU A 197 -8.55 30.45 -6.64
C LEU A 197 -7.22 30.45 -5.89
N VAL A 198 -6.98 29.40 -5.10
CA VAL A 198 -5.72 29.24 -4.37
C VAL A 198 -4.58 29.03 -5.38
N PRO A 199 -3.39 29.60 -5.15
CA PRO A 199 -2.24 29.39 -6.03
C PRO A 199 -1.96 27.90 -6.28
N GLU A 200 -1.68 27.57 -7.53
CA GLU A 200 -1.48 26.18 -7.98
C GLU A 200 -0.39 25.46 -7.20
N GLU A 201 0.68 26.17 -6.81
CA GLU A 201 1.77 25.64 -5.97
C GLU A 201 1.27 25.03 -4.64
N THR A 202 0.29 25.66 -4.00
CA THR A 202 -0.26 25.17 -2.72
C THR A 202 -1.10 23.91 -2.94
N ILE A 203 -1.81 23.86 -4.06
CA ILE A 203 -2.61 22.70 -4.45
C ILE A 203 -1.68 21.51 -4.71
N TYR A 204 -0.59 21.71 -5.44
CA TYR A 204 0.36 20.64 -5.75
C TYR A 204 1.14 20.14 -4.56
N THR A 205 1.56 21.01 -3.64
CA THR A 205 2.22 20.57 -2.39
C THR A 205 1.29 19.68 -1.55
N LEU A 206 0.00 19.99 -1.47
CA LEU A 206 -0.99 19.14 -0.81
C LEU A 206 -1.17 17.79 -1.50
N VAL A 207 -1.17 17.75 -2.83
CA VAL A 207 -1.20 16.50 -3.61
C VAL A 207 0.03 15.64 -3.30
N LEU A 208 1.23 16.24 -3.23
CA LEU A 208 2.48 15.54 -2.95
C LEU A 208 2.60 15.03 -1.50
N LEU A 209 1.87 15.65 -0.56
CA LEU A 209 1.78 15.19 0.83
C LEU A 209 0.83 13.99 0.99
N ASN A 210 -0.10 13.79 0.07
CA ASN A 210 -1.06 12.70 0.17
C ASN A 210 -0.45 11.38 -0.38
N PRO A 211 -0.19 10.36 0.46
CA PRO A 211 0.41 9.09 0.01
C PRO A 211 -0.45 8.34 -1.01
N VAL A 212 -1.78 8.49 -0.96
CA VAL A 212 -2.71 7.92 -1.95
C VAL A 212 -2.47 8.55 -3.32
N GLN A 213 -2.42 9.89 -3.37
CA GLN A 213 -2.16 10.60 -4.64
C GLN A 213 -0.77 10.32 -5.18
N LEU A 214 0.22 10.33 -4.29
CA LEU A 214 1.60 10.10 -4.67
C LEU A 214 1.80 8.71 -5.31
N PHE A 215 1.19 7.67 -4.73
CA PHE A 215 1.16 6.34 -5.32
C PHE A 215 0.48 6.34 -6.69
N LYS A 216 -0.72 6.94 -6.81
CA LYS A 216 -1.48 6.99 -8.08
C LYS A 216 -0.68 7.66 -9.20
N ILE A 217 -0.10 8.83 -8.92
CA ILE A 217 0.66 9.60 -9.91
C ILE A 217 1.94 8.84 -10.29
N ALA A 218 2.66 8.25 -9.33
CA ALA A 218 3.85 7.45 -9.60
C ALA A 218 3.55 6.20 -10.45
N ALA A 219 2.43 5.54 -10.16
CA ALA A 219 1.96 4.40 -10.95
C ALA A 219 1.65 4.82 -12.39
N ILE A 220 0.92 5.92 -12.60
CA ILE A 220 0.61 6.44 -13.94
C ILE A 220 1.90 6.84 -14.68
N CYS A 221 2.80 7.56 -14.00
CA CYS A 221 4.07 8.04 -14.55
C CYS A 221 4.96 6.90 -15.09
N LEU A 222 4.88 5.72 -14.46
CA LEU A 222 5.65 4.55 -14.87
C LEU A 222 5.19 3.97 -16.22
N PHE A 223 3.91 4.10 -16.54
CA PHE A 223 3.31 3.55 -17.75
C PHE A 223 3.04 4.64 -18.82
N ASP A 224 2.95 5.91 -18.42
CA ASP A 224 2.89 7.11 -19.26
C ASP A 224 3.82 8.20 -18.70
N PRO A 225 5.07 8.30 -19.19
CA PRO A 225 6.07 9.26 -18.69
C PRO A 225 5.69 10.73 -18.88
N VAL A 226 4.79 11.03 -19.84
CA VAL A 226 4.34 12.40 -20.13
C VAL A 226 3.14 12.77 -19.25
N LEU A 227 2.58 11.82 -18.49
CA LEU A 227 1.44 12.02 -17.60
C LEU A 227 0.25 12.68 -18.31
N SER A 228 0.02 12.29 -19.57
CA SER A 228 -0.98 12.89 -20.46
C SER A 228 -2.41 12.86 -19.89
N VAL A 229 -2.69 11.87 -19.05
CA VAL A 229 -3.99 11.64 -18.40
C VAL A 229 -4.28 12.66 -17.29
N ILE A 230 -3.25 13.24 -16.69
CA ILE A 230 -3.39 14.18 -15.56
C ILE A 230 -3.60 15.63 -16.06
N GLY A 231 -3.34 15.88 -17.35
CA GLY A 231 -3.55 17.19 -17.96
C GLY A 231 -2.53 18.24 -17.47
N PRO A 232 -2.88 19.53 -17.36
CA PRO A 232 -1.92 20.62 -17.08
C PRO A 232 -1.10 20.45 -15.80
N ALA A 233 -1.61 19.71 -14.82
CA ALA A 233 -0.90 19.39 -13.58
C ALA A 233 0.33 18.50 -13.78
N SER A 234 0.46 17.81 -14.93
CA SER A 234 1.67 17.05 -15.26
C SER A 234 2.89 17.94 -15.46
N TYR A 235 2.72 19.13 -16.06
CA TYR A 235 3.82 20.06 -16.31
C TYR A 235 4.48 20.51 -15.02
N PHE A 236 3.71 20.84 -13.98
CA PHE A 236 4.27 21.24 -12.70
C PHE A 236 5.12 20.13 -12.05
N ILE A 237 4.64 18.88 -12.09
CA ILE A 237 5.33 17.73 -11.50
C ILE A 237 6.60 17.40 -12.30
N LEU A 238 6.50 17.41 -13.64
CA LEU A 238 7.61 17.06 -14.53
C LEU A 238 8.66 18.18 -14.63
N ASP A 239 8.27 19.45 -14.53
CA ASP A 239 9.21 20.59 -14.55
C ASP A 239 9.97 20.72 -13.23
N LEU A 240 9.33 20.42 -12.08
CA LEU A 240 9.99 20.50 -10.78
C LEU A 240 10.91 19.31 -10.49
N PHE A 241 10.42 18.11 -10.75
CA PHE A 241 11.15 16.89 -10.41
C PHE A 241 11.78 16.30 -11.66
N GLY A 242 10.99 16.03 -12.70
CA GLY A 242 11.30 15.05 -13.74
C GLY A 242 10.83 13.64 -13.36
N THR A 243 10.74 12.72 -14.33
CA THR A 243 10.13 11.38 -14.15
C THR A 243 10.87 10.52 -13.12
N SER A 244 12.19 10.40 -13.22
CA SER A 244 12.99 9.48 -12.38
C SER A 244 13.16 9.95 -10.94
N THR A 245 13.32 11.26 -10.76
CA THR A 245 13.39 11.94 -9.46
C THR A 245 12.05 11.90 -8.74
N PHE A 246 10.92 12.05 -9.44
CA PHE A 246 9.59 11.92 -8.87
C PHE A 246 9.33 10.49 -8.35
N LEU A 247 9.73 9.47 -9.11
CA LEU A 247 9.68 8.08 -8.64
C LEU A 247 10.54 7.88 -7.39
N SER A 248 11.76 8.40 -7.39
CA SER A 248 12.67 8.33 -6.23
C SER A 248 12.10 9.05 -5.00
N TYR A 249 11.52 10.24 -5.19
CA TYR A 249 10.81 10.98 -4.15
C TYR A 249 9.65 10.16 -3.57
N THR A 250 8.86 9.50 -4.43
CA THR A 250 7.73 8.68 -4.00
C THR A 250 8.17 7.52 -3.12
N PHE A 251 9.24 6.82 -3.52
CA PHE A 251 9.82 5.75 -2.70
C PHE A 251 10.31 6.27 -1.34
N LEU A 252 11.09 7.36 -1.35
CA LEU A 252 11.63 7.96 -0.14
C LEU A 252 10.53 8.46 0.80
N TYR A 253 9.46 9.06 0.24
CA TYR A 253 8.33 9.54 1.01
C TYR A 253 7.58 8.39 1.69
N LEU A 254 7.20 7.35 0.92
CA LEU A 254 6.43 6.23 1.46
C LEU A 254 7.23 5.40 2.48
N PHE A 255 8.49 5.10 2.19
CA PHE A 255 9.36 4.39 3.14
C PHE A 255 9.71 5.27 4.33
N GLY A 256 10.11 6.52 4.10
CA GLY A 256 10.48 7.46 5.16
C GLY A 256 9.33 7.68 6.13
N LEU A 257 8.17 8.10 5.64
CA LEU A 257 7.00 8.34 6.49
C LEU A 257 6.50 7.03 7.14
N GLY A 258 6.55 5.92 6.41
CA GLY A 258 6.27 4.58 6.97
C GLY A 258 7.18 4.24 8.15
N THR A 259 8.49 4.45 8.03
CA THR A 259 9.46 4.17 9.12
C THR A 259 9.21 5.07 10.33
N VAL A 260 8.85 6.33 10.10
CA VAL A 260 8.46 7.25 11.19
C VAL A 260 7.24 6.71 11.93
N PHE A 261 6.17 6.31 11.24
CA PHE A 261 4.99 5.73 11.90
C PHE A 261 5.30 4.42 12.63
N LEU A 262 6.15 3.56 12.06
CA LEU A 262 6.56 2.31 12.69
C LEU A 262 7.32 2.57 14.00
N LEU A 263 8.31 3.46 13.99
CA LEU A 263 9.11 3.78 15.16
C LEU A 263 8.29 4.50 16.23
N VAL A 264 7.47 5.48 15.84
CA VAL A 264 6.58 6.18 16.77
C VAL A 264 5.56 5.20 17.37
N GLY A 265 5.01 4.30 16.56
CA GLY A 265 4.12 3.22 17.02
C GLY A 265 4.79 2.31 18.04
N PHE A 266 6.05 1.94 17.82
CA PHE A 266 6.84 1.15 18.79
C PHE A 266 7.08 1.90 20.11
N VAL A 267 7.35 3.21 20.06
CA VAL A 267 7.52 4.04 21.27
C VAL A 267 6.22 4.13 22.07
N PHE A 268 5.07 4.27 21.42
CA PHE A 268 3.78 4.28 22.13
C PHE A 268 3.41 2.91 22.69
N PHE A 269 3.66 1.84 21.93
CA PHE A 269 3.46 0.46 22.35
C PHE A 269 4.27 0.13 23.61
N SER A 270 5.57 0.43 23.62
CA SER A 270 6.45 0.16 24.76
C SER A 270 6.11 0.95 26.03
N LYS A 271 5.56 2.17 25.89
CA LYS A 271 5.23 3.03 27.05
C LYS A 271 3.87 2.75 27.68
N ARG A 272 2.88 2.30 26.91
CA ARG A 272 1.49 2.15 27.37
C ARG A 272 1.14 0.75 27.86
N ASP A 273 1.95 -0.25 27.53
CA ASP A 273 1.66 -1.66 27.83
C ASP A 273 2.46 -2.21 29.04
N LEU A 274 3.10 -1.33 29.84
CA LEU A 274 3.88 -1.70 31.03
C LEU A 274 3.17 -1.39 32.37
N LEU A 275 1.86 -1.13 32.38
CA LEU A 275 1.09 -0.87 33.60
C LEU A 275 -0.29 -1.51 33.57
#